data_AF-A0A7J4YTI7-F1
#
_entry.id   AF-A0A7J4YTI7-F1
#
_cell.length_a   1.000
_cell.length_b   1.000
_cell.length_c   1.000
_cell.angle_alpha   90.00
_cell.angle_beta   90.00
_cell.angle_gamma   90.00
#
_symmetry.space_group_name_H-M   'P 1'
#
loop_
_entity.id
_entity.type
_entity.pdbx_description
1 polymer ?
#
loop_
_entity_poly.entity_id
_entity_poly.type
_entity_poly.pdbx_seq_one_letter_code
_entity_poly.pdbx_strand_id
1 'polypeptide(L)'
;MKIYSYISALLIAGIASFSSCSQEEDVKEMNGDNSSSGLQISVSDGGYFDTTPGTRAIEKGYATEFTEGDEIGIFGVDANGIVENINNRKCMMTADGNWKIDGEQIKYNGAEFKQMKFYAYYPYDVNVKFNVTEGDPFAEYISEWTLGNDQSGEKYTKYDLMTSSSSAVVDNRFKGEINFKMQHCMALAVLKMPNLVYNFINSDVTIDDYELPITNASFKLNNKEVTPYYQKSTGAYRFLVKPGEEFKIEGSYTGVKEMTCTATAKLNEGTAKVYTVSDTNKKEYTLSIGDYYCADGSIVSKDIESVPDNVIGIVCYVGNPQPSVTHPQNYTEANDALRRDYAKCKHGLVLALNNAINAKAPVISNADYTVSNQFHENKDLGITYGDWFSADEEWKSKFDNCNTANSSTVPETRYPAFMGYNNTVLLTMCYEGKGDQKVCNIAYDFINAYRVAVEVPAVATSWYLPSVTCWNQVAKNLGTINGSLNKIAGADQMVSSTINDKKNAGTDHYWSSTQRNGSTQWVHGMGNGNYALTGERAGNRGYFRMMLAF
;
A
#
# COMPACT_ATOMS: atom_id res chain seq x y z
N MET A 1 -2.42 -15.22 0.81
CA MET A 1 -1.65 -14.13 1.47
C MET A 1 -1.83 -12.86 0.66
N LYS A 2 -2.86 -12.06 1.00
CA LYS A 2 -3.10 -10.73 0.43
C LYS A 2 -3.72 -9.90 1.55
N ILE A 3 -2.98 -8.95 2.09
CA ILE A 3 -3.49 -7.92 3.00
C ILE A 3 -3.59 -6.67 2.14
N TYR A 4 -4.81 -6.25 1.82
CA TYR A 4 -5.07 -4.93 1.26
C TYR A 4 -5.36 -3.99 2.42
N SER A 5 -4.45 -3.04 2.65
CA SER A 5 -4.67 -1.91 3.52
C SER A 5 -5.40 -0.83 2.70
N TYR A 6 -6.71 -0.68 2.91
CA TYR A 6 -7.43 0.48 2.37
C TYR A 6 -7.60 1.53 3.47
N ILE A 7 -6.97 2.69 3.29
CA ILE A 7 -7.38 3.92 3.97
C ILE A 7 -8.65 4.40 3.28
N SER A 8 -9.76 4.49 4.01
CA SER A 8 -10.93 5.24 3.56
C SER A 8 -10.89 6.64 4.18
N ALA A 9 -10.51 7.63 3.37
CA ALA A 9 -10.85 9.03 3.62
C ALA A 9 -12.27 9.25 3.09
N LEU A 10 -13.27 9.24 3.97
CA LEU A 10 -14.66 9.44 3.56
C LEU A 10 -15.05 10.92 3.57
N LEU A 11 -15.20 11.45 2.36
CA LEU A 11 -16.10 12.56 2.06
C LEU A 11 -17.54 12.13 2.41
N ILE A 12 -18.23 12.93 3.22
CA ILE A 12 -19.63 12.71 3.60
C ILE A 12 -20.55 13.07 2.42
N ALA A 13 -21.26 12.07 1.90
CA ALA A 13 -22.45 12.26 1.07
C ALA A 13 -23.58 11.36 1.62
N GLY A 14 -24.78 11.96 1.77
CA GLY A 14 -25.87 11.44 2.59
C GLY A 14 -26.40 10.06 2.21
N ILE A 15 -26.76 9.28 3.23
CA ILE A 15 -27.42 7.99 3.09
C ILE A 15 -28.89 8.21 2.77
N ALA A 16 -29.30 7.84 1.55
CA ALA A 16 -30.70 7.54 1.24
C ALA A 16 -31.01 6.11 1.74
N SER A 17 -32.02 5.99 2.57
CA SER A 17 -32.58 4.74 3.06
C SER A 17 -33.27 3.98 1.92
N PHE A 18 -32.70 2.83 1.52
CA PHE A 18 -33.41 1.87 0.69
C PHE A 18 -34.21 0.90 1.58
N SER A 19 -35.51 1.13 1.68
CA SER A 19 -36.48 0.15 2.14
C SER A 19 -36.68 -0.89 1.03
N SER A 20 -36.09 -2.08 1.17
CA SER A 20 -36.49 -3.23 0.36
C SER A 20 -37.74 -3.86 0.99
N CYS A 21 -38.90 -3.48 0.46
CA CYS A 21 -40.12 -4.26 0.64
C CYS A 21 -39.98 -5.54 -0.19
N SER A 22 -39.93 -6.70 0.45
CA SER A 22 -40.33 -7.94 -0.23
C SER A 22 -41.85 -8.07 -0.07
N GLN A 23 -42.55 -8.16 -1.21
CA GLN A 23 -43.97 -8.50 -1.25
C GLN A 23 -44.17 -9.96 -0.85
N GLU A 24 -45.22 -10.19 -0.05
CA GLU A 24 -45.80 -11.50 0.24
C GLU A 24 -46.48 -12.07 -1.01
N GLU A 25 -46.18 -13.33 -1.35
CA GLU A 25 -47.11 -14.34 -1.86
C GLU A 25 -46.34 -15.65 -2.08
N ASP A 26 -46.42 -16.60 -1.15
CA ASP A 26 -47.19 -17.83 -1.36
C ASP A 26 -47.06 -18.78 -0.16
N VAL A 27 -48.22 -19.19 0.35
CA VAL A 27 -48.37 -20.16 1.43
C VAL A 27 -48.02 -21.55 0.90
N LYS A 28 -46.95 -22.14 1.43
CA LYS A 28 -46.85 -23.59 1.58
C LYS A 28 -46.53 -23.93 3.02
N GLU A 29 -47.54 -24.41 3.73
CA GLU A 29 -47.37 -25.20 4.94
C GLU A 29 -46.43 -26.38 4.62
N MET A 30 -45.25 -26.37 5.24
CA MET A 30 -44.49 -27.57 5.51
C MET A 30 -44.23 -27.61 7.02
N ASN A 31 -45.05 -28.41 7.71
CA ASN A 31 -44.73 -28.94 9.03
C ASN A 31 -43.42 -29.75 8.90
N GLY A 32 -42.36 -29.27 9.56
CA GLY A 32 -41.06 -29.93 9.58
C GLY A 32 -40.03 -29.13 10.39
N ASP A 33 -40.01 -29.39 11.70
CA ASP A 33 -38.95 -29.11 12.67
C ASP A 33 -38.64 -27.64 13.05
N ASN A 34 -39.26 -27.21 14.15
CA ASN A 34 -38.97 -25.96 14.89
C ASN A 34 -37.66 -26.09 15.70
N SER A 35 -36.51 -26.32 15.05
CA SER A 35 -35.25 -26.52 15.78
C SER A 35 -34.00 -25.96 15.08
N SER A 36 -33.81 -24.64 15.09
CA SER A 36 -32.46 -24.02 15.14
C SER A 36 -32.46 -22.50 15.46
N SER A 37 -33.28 -22.03 16.41
CA SER A 37 -33.32 -20.63 16.86
C SER A 37 -32.20 -20.32 17.88
N GLY A 38 -30.96 -20.28 17.40
CA GLY A 38 -29.80 -19.87 18.20
C GLY A 38 -29.70 -18.36 18.37
N LEU A 39 -29.12 -17.90 19.49
CA LEU A 39 -28.75 -16.51 19.74
C LEU A 39 -27.78 -16.00 18.66
N GLN A 40 -28.05 -14.81 18.12
CA GLN A 40 -27.17 -14.12 17.17
C GLN A 40 -26.41 -13.00 17.89
N ILE A 41 -25.13 -12.86 17.56
CA ILE A 41 -24.23 -11.88 18.17
C ILE A 41 -23.68 -10.98 17.06
N SER A 42 -23.79 -9.68 17.28
CA SER A 42 -23.06 -8.67 16.53
C SER A 42 -22.20 -7.85 17.48
N VAL A 43 -21.02 -7.45 17.01
CA VAL A 43 -20.04 -6.67 17.78
C VAL A 43 -19.66 -5.46 16.95
N SER A 44 -19.66 -4.30 17.58
CA SER A 44 -19.26 -3.05 16.94
C SER A 44 -18.38 -2.23 17.87
N ASP A 45 -17.39 -1.56 17.30
CA ASP A 45 -16.54 -0.60 18.02
C ASP A 45 -16.78 0.82 17.49
N GLY A 46 -16.90 1.76 18.43
CA GLY A 46 -17.03 3.18 18.15
C GLY A 46 -15.69 3.91 18.03
N GLY A 47 -14.56 3.24 18.22
CA GLY A 47 -13.22 3.81 18.20
C GLY A 47 -12.89 4.68 19.41
N TYR A 48 -11.71 5.28 19.37
CA TYR A 48 -11.21 6.17 20.41
C TYR A 48 -11.75 7.60 20.24
N PHE A 49 -12.00 8.27 21.37
CA PHE A 49 -12.31 9.69 21.38
C PHE A 49 -11.04 10.54 21.20
N ASP A 50 -10.87 11.19 20.05
CA ASP A 50 -9.71 12.06 19.78
C ASP A 50 -9.80 13.37 20.59
N THR A 51 -8.77 13.62 21.40
CA THR A 51 -8.65 14.79 22.28
C THR A 51 -7.73 15.88 21.73
N THR A 52 -7.27 15.75 20.49
CA THR A 52 -6.36 16.70 19.84
C THR A 52 -7.05 18.06 19.60
N PRO A 53 -6.47 19.21 20.02
CA PRO A 53 -7.10 20.51 19.82
C PRO A 53 -7.29 20.86 18.34
N GLY A 54 -8.50 21.28 17.93
CA GLY A 54 -8.80 21.79 16.59
C GLY A 54 -9.57 20.84 15.67
N THR A 55 -9.79 19.58 16.06
CA THR A 55 -10.66 18.63 15.35
C THR A 55 -12.13 18.89 15.74
N ARG A 56 -12.78 19.84 15.04
CA ARG A 56 -14.21 20.16 15.28
C ARG A 56 -15.19 19.07 14.81
N ALA A 57 -14.71 18.02 14.14
CA ALA A 57 -15.49 16.84 13.79
C ALA A 57 -15.22 15.71 14.80
N ILE A 58 -16.27 15.09 15.32
CA ILE A 58 -16.20 13.86 16.11
C ILE A 58 -15.88 12.72 15.13
N GLU A 59 -14.65 12.67 14.63
CA GLU A 59 -14.18 11.49 13.90
C GLU A 59 -13.87 10.42 14.93
N LYS A 60 -14.67 9.36 14.91
CA LYS A 60 -14.43 8.10 15.62
C LYS A 60 -13.20 7.40 15.04
N GLY A 61 -12.03 7.99 15.25
CA GLY A 61 -10.75 7.52 14.75
C GLY A 61 -10.31 6.25 15.50
N TYR A 62 -9.54 5.40 14.83
CA TYR A 62 -8.95 4.19 15.40
C TYR A 62 -9.96 3.12 15.85
N ALA A 63 -11.15 3.07 15.24
CA ALA A 63 -12.06 1.95 15.42
C ALA A 63 -11.42 0.62 14.98
N THR A 64 -11.65 -0.41 15.77
CA THR A 64 -11.23 -1.77 15.53
C THR A 64 -12.14 -2.41 14.50
N GLU A 65 -11.55 -2.83 13.38
CA GLU A 65 -12.18 -3.77 12.47
C GLU A 65 -11.81 -5.18 12.93
N PHE A 66 -12.77 -5.89 13.50
CA PHE A 66 -12.58 -7.28 13.89
C PHE A 66 -12.34 -8.12 12.64
N THR A 67 -11.51 -9.15 12.77
CA THR A 67 -11.10 -10.05 11.69
C THR A 67 -11.25 -11.52 12.08
N GLU A 68 -11.18 -12.42 11.10
CA GLU A 68 -11.33 -13.86 11.34
C GLU A 68 -10.38 -14.31 12.47
N GLY A 69 -10.93 -15.01 13.46
CA GLY A 69 -10.18 -15.51 14.60
C GLY A 69 -10.16 -14.57 15.81
N ASP A 70 -10.72 -13.35 15.73
CA ASP A 70 -10.92 -12.52 16.92
C ASP A 70 -11.93 -13.16 17.88
N GLU A 71 -11.64 -13.07 19.19
CA GLU A 71 -12.38 -13.79 20.23
C GLU A 71 -12.89 -12.83 21.31
N ILE A 72 -14.17 -12.96 21.67
CA ILE A 72 -14.78 -12.25 22.81
C ILE A 72 -15.31 -13.25 23.83
N GLY A 73 -15.47 -12.80 25.08
CA GLY A 73 -16.26 -13.52 26.09
C GLY A 73 -17.55 -12.79 26.37
N ILE A 74 -18.66 -13.53 26.51
CA ILE A 74 -19.97 -12.97 26.83
C ILE A 74 -20.53 -13.48 28.16
N PHE A 75 -21.27 -12.60 28.85
CA PHE A 75 -21.96 -12.86 30.09
C PHE A 75 -23.46 -12.53 29.97
N GLY A 76 -24.32 -13.38 30.54
CA GLY A 76 -25.72 -13.10 30.80
C GLY A 76 -25.96 -12.91 32.29
N VAL A 77 -26.70 -11.87 32.66
CA VAL A 77 -27.00 -11.52 34.06
C VAL A 77 -28.49 -11.32 34.23
N ASP A 78 -29.09 -12.00 35.21
CA ASP A 78 -30.50 -11.84 35.60
C ASP A 78 -30.60 -11.34 37.06
N ALA A 79 -31.82 -11.39 37.64
CA ALA A 79 -32.06 -10.96 39.02
C ALA A 79 -31.34 -11.82 40.08
N ASN A 80 -30.92 -13.04 39.74
CA ASN A 80 -30.22 -13.96 40.62
C ASN A 80 -28.69 -13.89 40.44
N GLY A 81 -28.20 -13.08 39.50
CA GLY A 81 -26.78 -12.89 39.22
C GLY A 81 -26.37 -13.46 37.86
N ILE A 82 -25.19 -14.07 37.80
CA ILE A 82 -24.64 -14.61 36.54
C ILE A 82 -25.40 -15.88 36.15
N VAL A 83 -25.85 -15.91 34.90
CA VAL A 83 -26.56 -17.04 34.31
C VAL A 83 -25.55 -18.12 33.90
N GLU A 84 -25.63 -19.31 34.49
CA GLU A 84 -24.61 -20.37 34.39
C GLU A 84 -24.27 -20.77 32.94
N ASN A 85 -25.27 -20.93 32.08
CA ASN A 85 -25.07 -21.33 30.68
C ASN A 85 -24.55 -20.18 29.78
N ILE A 86 -24.51 -18.94 30.29
CA ILE A 86 -24.00 -17.73 29.63
C ILE A 86 -22.94 -17.09 30.54
N ASN A 87 -22.06 -17.91 31.12
CA ASN A 87 -20.94 -17.45 31.94
C ASN A 87 -19.64 -17.56 31.15
N ASN A 88 -19.03 -16.41 30.83
CA ASN A 88 -17.81 -16.28 30.02
C ASN A 88 -17.80 -17.15 28.75
N ARG A 89 -18.89 -17.12 27.98
CA ARG A 89 -18.99 -17.91 26.75
C ARG A 89 -18.13 -17.29 25.67
N LYS A 90 -17.17 -18.07 25.18
CA LYS A 90 -16.30 -17.68 24.08
C LYS A 90 -17.09 -17.56 22.78
N CYS A 91 -16.91 -16.47 22.06
CA CYS A 91 -17.41 -16.28 20.71
C CYS A 91 -16.27 -15.86 19.79
N MET A 92 -16.19 -16.45 18.60
CA MET A 92 -15.13 -16.19 17.62
C MET A 92 -15.71 -15.63 16.33
N MET A 93 -15.04 -14.62 15.76
CA MET A 93 -15.41 -14.11 14.45
C MET A 93 -14.93 -15.06 13.35
N THR A 94 -15.83 -15.38 12.42
CA THR A 94 -15.57 -16.31 11.33
C THR A 94 -15.29 -15.55 10.02
N ALA A 95 -14.76 -16.25 9.00
CA ALA A 95 -14.35 -15.67 7.73
C ALA A 95 -15.47 -14.93 6.96
N ASP A 96 -16.74 -15.26 7.24
CA ASP A 96 -17.91 -14.62 6.62
C ASP A 96 -18.41 -13.38 7.39
N GLY A 97 -17.70 -12.97 8.45
CA GLY A 97 -18.03 -11.81 9.29
C GLY A 97 -19.04 -12.10 10.40
N ASN A 98 -19.43 -13.36 10.63
CA ASN A 98 -20.35 -13.73 11.71
C ASN A 98 -19.62 -14.12 13.01
N TRP A 99 -20.23 -13.82 14.16
CA TRP A 99 -19.75 -14.27 15.48
C TRP A 99 -20.40 -15.59 15.87
N LYS A 100 -19.56 -16.61 16.09
CA LYS A 100 -20.00 -17.96 16.46
C LYS A 100 -19.64 -18.26 17.91
N ILE A 101 -20.61 -18.73 18.68
CA ILE A 101 -20.40 -19.21 20.05
C ILE A 101 -19.64 -20.54 19.99
N ASP A 102 -18.59 -20.67 20.79
CA ASP A 102 -17.86 -21.92 20.94
C ASP A 102 -18.67 -22.93 21.78
N GLY A 103 -18.65 -24.19 21.36
CA GLY A 103 -19.43 -25.28 21.96
C GLY A 103 -20.92 -25.23 21.62
N GLU A 104 -21.76 -25.58 22.61
CA GLU A 104 -23.21 -25.67 22.42
C GLU A 104 -23.86 -24.29 22.21
N GLN A 105 -24.70 -24.18 21.19
CA GLN A 105 -25.41 -22.94 20.87
C GLN A 105 -26.36 -22.53 22.00
N ILE A 106 -26.33 -21.25 22.38
CA ILE A 106 -27.29 -20.70 23.33
C ILE A 106 -28.67 -20.64 22.65
N LYS A 107 -29.63 -21.42 23.16
CA LYS A 107 -31.02 -21.42 22.69
C LYS A 107 -31.71 -20.14 23.12
N TYR A 108 -32.37 -19.47 22.19
CA TYR A 108 -33.12 -18.26 22.49
C TYR A 108 -34.42 -18.57 23.24
N ASN A 109 -34.62 -17.91 24.39
CA ASN A 109 -35.90 -17.88 25.11
C ASN A 109 -36.32 -16.42 25.32
N GLY A 110 -37.29 -15.95 24.54
CA GLY A 110 -37.68 -14.54 24.56
C GLY A 110 -38.22 -14.03 25.90
N ALA A 111 -38.81 -14.87 26.75
CA ALA A 111 -39.31 -14.45 28.06
C ALA A 111 -38.18 -14.24 29.07
N GLU A 112 -37.18 -15.14 29.06
CA GLU A 112 -36.02 -15.08 29.95
C GLU A 112 -35.04 -13.98 29.51
N PHE A 113 -34.74 -13.91 28.21
CA PHE A 113 -33.74 -12.97 27.67
C PHE A 113 -34.17 -11.51 27.80
N LYS A 114 -35.48 -11.22 27.84
CA LYS A 114 -36.01 -9.86 28.10
C LYS A 114 -35.74 -9.38 29.52
N GLN A 115 -35.45 -10.29 30.46
CA GLN A 115 -35.12 -9.98 31.86
C GLN A 115 -33.61 -9.99 32.11
N MET A 116 -32.81 -10.37 31.12
CA MET A 116 -31.36 -10.46 31.21
C MET A 116 -30.68 -9.21 30.67
N LYS A 117 -29.52 -8.89 31.25
CA LYS A 117 -28.53 -7.98 30.69
C LYS A 117 -27.35 -8.77 30.15
N PHE A 118 -26.85 -8.37 29.00
CA PHE A 118 -25.71 -9.01 28.37
C PHE A 118 -24.49 -8.10 28.38
N TYR A 119 -23.33 -8.70 28.61
CA TYR A 119 -22.04 -8.01 28.63
C TYR A 119 -21.05 -8.80 27.78
N ALA A 120 -20.13 -8.10 27.13
CA ALA A 120 -19.04 -8.68 26.38
C ALA A 120 -17.72 -7.97 26.67
N TYR A 121 -16.61 -8.65 26.44
CA TYR A 121 -15.28 -8.06 26.46
C TYR A 121 -14.38 -8.71 25.39
N TYR A 122 -13.36 -7.97 24.98
CA TYR A 122 -12.32 -8.36 24.03
C TYR A 122 -10.95 -7.95 24.56
N PRO A 123 -9.87 -8.73 24.34
CA PRO A 123 -9.88 -10.07 23.79
C PRO A 123 -10.33 -11.12 24.83
N TYR A 124 -10.79 -12.29 24.36
CA TYR A 124 -11.21 -13.39 25.24
C TYR A 124 -10.09 -13.85 26.19
N ASP A 125 -10.46 -14.07 27.45
CA ASP A 125 -9.60 -14.59 28.51
C ASP A 125 -10.41 -15.51 29.43
N VAL A 126 -10.01 -16.77 29.52
CA VAL A 126 -10.68 -17.76 30.38
C VAL A 126 -10.70 -17.33 31.87
N ASN A 127 -9.74 -16.50 32.30
CA ASN A 127 -9.58 -16.04 33.68
C ASN A 127 -10.10 -14.62 33.93
N VAL A 128 -10.97 -14.09 33.06
CA VAL A 128 -11.57 -12.76 33.23
C VAL A 128 -12.24 -12.61 34.60
N LYS A 129 -12.09 -11.42 35.20
CA LYS A 129 -12.80 -11.05 36.42
C LYS A 129 -14.09 -10.30 36.06
N PHE A 130 -15.22 -10.79 36.55
CA PHE A 130 -16.53 -10.21 36.27
C PHE A 130 -17.39 -10.22 37.54
N ASN A 131 -17.80 -9.05 38.03
CA ASN A 131 -18.55 -8.92 39.27
C ASN A 131 -19.75 -7.96 39.15
N VAL A 132 -20.96 -8.49 39.28
CA VAL A 132 -22.21 -7.76 39.06
C VAL A 132 -22.69 -6.91 40.24
N THR A 133 -21.96 -6.88 41.36
CA THR A 133 -22.50 -6.36 42.64
C THR A 133 -22.70 -4.84 42.67
N GLU A 134 -21.79 -4.01 42.16
CA GLU A 134 -21.96 -2.54 42.08
C GLU A 134 -21.08 -1.92 40.97
N GLY A 135 -21.65 -1.07 40.11
CA GLY A 135 -20.90 -0.32 39.08
C GLY A 135 -20.69 -1.06 37.75
N ASP A 136 -19.54 -0.85 37.11
CA ASP A 136 -19.11 -1.58 35.91
C ASP A 136 -18.63 -2.99 36.29
N PRO A 137 -19.24 -4.06 35.78
CA PRO A 137 -18.87 -5.43 36.12
C PRO A 137 -17.43 -5.83 35.78
N PHE A 138 -16.75 -5.12 34.87
CA PHE A 138 -15.36 -5.38 34.50
C PHE A 138 -14.34 -4.50 35.24
N ALA A 139 -14.77 -3.63 36.17
CA ALA A 139 -13.90 -2.63 36.78
C ALA A 139 -12.63 -3.22 37.42
N GLU A 140 -12.76 -4.34 38.14
CA GLU A 140 -11.60 -5.03 38.75
C GLU A 140 -10.63 -5.52 37.66
N TYR A 141 -11.15 -6.14 36.61
CA TYR A 141 -10.36 -6.64 35.48
C TYR A 141 -9.60 -5.53 34.75
N ILE A 142 -10.29 -4.42 34.48
CA ILE A 142 -9.69 -3.24 33.85
C ILE A 142 -8.56 -2.67 34.72
N SER A 143 -8.76 -2.60 36.04
CA SER A 143 -7.77 -2.05 36.97
C SER A 143 -6.49 -2.90 37.06
N GLU A 144 -6.62 -4.22 36.92
CA GLU A 144 -5.51 -5.17 36.95
C GLU A 144 -4.87 -5.40 35.58
N TRP A 145 -5.44 -4.82 34.51
CA TRP A 145 -4.94 -5.01 33.15
C TRP A 145 -3.49 -4.56 33.01
N THR A 146 -2.64 -5.44 32.48
CA THR A 146 -1.21 -5.20 32.30
C THR A 146 -0.84 -5.08 30.83
N LEU A 147 -0.22 -3.96 30.48
CA LEU A 147 0.32 -3.73 29.14
C LEU A 147 1.73 -4.30 29.05
N GLY A 148 1.97 -5.10 28.02
CA GLY A 148 3.31 -5.56 27.68
C GLY A 148 4.15 -4.45 27.04
N ASN A 149 5.47 -4.60 27.14
CA ASN A 149 6.41 -3.67 26.48
C ASN A 149 6.42 -3.84 24.96
N ASP A 150 6.07 -5.01 24.43
CA ASP A 150 6.01 -5.28 23.00
C ASP A 150 4.56 -5.30 22.52
N GLN A 151 4.15 -4.22 21.89
CA GLN A 151 2.83 -3.98 21.30
C GLN A 151 2.90 -4.04 19.76
N SER A 152 3.88 -4.73 19.19
CA SER A 152 4.04 -4.82 17.73
C SER A 152 3.06 -5.81 17.07
N GLY A 153 2.60 -5.48 15.86
CA GLY A 153 1.78 -6.39 15.03
C GLY A 153 0.55 -6.92 15.78
N GLU A 154 0.33 -8.23 15.73
CA GLU A 154 -0.78 -8.94 16.41
C GLU A 154 -0.70 -8.87 17.95
N LYS A 155 0.46 -8.52 18.53
CA LYS A 155 0.55 -8.34 19.99
C LYS A 155 -0.20 -7.10 20.45
N TYR A 156 -0.41 -6.12 19.56
CA TYR A 156 -1.19 -4.92 19.86
C TYR A 156 -2.61 -5.27 20.31
N THR A 157 -3.29 -6.12 19.53
CA THR A 157 -4.71 -6.47 19.77
C THR A 157 -4.89 -7.20 21.10
N LYS A 158 -3.90 -8.01 21.50
CA LYS A 158 -3.88 -8.67 22.82
C LYS A 158 -3.99 -7.69 24.00
N TYR A 159 -3.45 -6.47 23.85
CA TYR A 159 -3.44 -5.48 24.94
C TYR A 159 -4.57 -4.44 24.83
N ASP A 160 -5.29 -4.40 23.70
CA ASP A 160 -6.35 -3.44 23.42
C ASP A 160 -7.69 -3.89 24.03
N LEU A 161 -7.74 -3.91 25.37
CA LEU A 161 -8.92 -4.33 26.12
C LEU A 161 -10.11 -3.44 25.77
N MET A 162 -11.22 -4.07 25.41
CA MET A 162 -12.51 -3.43 25.23
C MET A 162 -13.57 -4.15 26.04
N THR A 163 -14.53 -3.40 26.59
CA THR A 163 -15.72 -3.95 27.26
C THR A 163 -16.98 -3.31 26.68
N SER A 164 -18.10 -4.02 26.79
CA SER A 164 -19.40 -3.44 26.48
C SER A 164 -20.10 -2.99 27.75
N SER A 165 -20.82 -1.88 27.66
CA SER A 165 -21.91 -1.61 28.61
C SER A 165 -23.04 -2.65 28.46
N SER A 166 -24.00 -2.67 29.40
CA SER A 166 -25.11 -3.63 29.34
C SER A 166 -25.91 -3.50 28.06
N SER A 167 -26.01 -4.58 27.29
CA SER A 167 -26.79 -4.68 26.06
C SER A 167 -28.06 -5.50 26.29
N ALA A 168 -29.16 -5.11 25.64
CA ALA A 168 -30.43 -5.83 25.69
C ALA A 168 -30.63 -6.64 24.40
N VAL A 169 -31.35 -7.76 24.50
CA VAL A 169 -31.71 -8.55 23.31
C VAL A 169 -32.71 -7.78 22.45
N VAL A 170 -32.53 -7.79 21.14
CA VAL A 170 -33.51 -7.36 20.16
C VAL A 170 -34.34 -8.58 19.76
N ASP A 171 -35.65 -8.52 20.01
CA ASP A 171 -36.59 -9.59 19.70
C ASP A 171 -36.97 -9.54 18.21
N ASN A 172 -36.36 -10.43 17.43
CA ASN A 172 -36.76 -10.78 16.08
C ASN A 172 -37.53 -12.09 16.20
N ARG A 173 -38.73 -12.18 15.61
CA ARG A 173 -39.81 -13.14 15.92
C ARG A 173 -39.43 -14.63 16.09
N PHE A 174 -38.22 -15.07 15.74
CA PHE A 174 -37.70 -16.41 16.04
C PHE A 174 -36.18 -16.48 16.32
N LYS A 175 -35.48 -15.34 16.46
CA LYS A 175 -34.03 -15.27 16.76
C LYS A 175 -33.75 -14.05 17.64
N GLY A 176 -33.18 -14.28 18.83
CA GLY A 176 -32.64 -13.19 19.63
C GLY A 176 -31.36 -12.67 19.02
N GLU A 177 -31.22 -11.36 18.88
CA GLU A 177 -29.98 -10.70 18.46
C GLU A 177 -29.45 -9.82 19.60
N ILE A 178 -28.15 -9.87 19.87
CA ILE A 178 -27.48 -8.94 20.78
C ILE A 178 -26.40 -8.21 20.00
N ASN A 179 -26.45 -6.88 20.05
CA ASN A 179 -25.42 -6.01 19.51
C ASN A 179 -24.58 -5.44 20.65
N PHE A 180 -23.36 -5.94 20.80
CA PHE A 180 -22.40 -5.42 21.75
C PHE A 180 -21.69 -4.21 21.15
N LYS A 181 -21.83 -3.07 21.85
CA LYS A 181 -21.06 -1.86 21.56
C LYS A 181 -19.85 -1.84 22.48
N MET A 182 -18.69 -2.11 21.89
CA MET A 182 -17.40 -2.17 22.57
C MET A 182 -16.85 -0.77 22.81
N GLN A 183 -16.17 -0.58 23.93
CA GLN A 183 -15.46 0.64 24.30
C GLN A 183 -14.06 0.26 24.76
N HIS A 184 -13.04 0.96 24.26
CA HIS A 184 -11.66 0.78 24.67
C HIS A 184 -11.46 1.20 26.13
N CYS A 185 -10.89 0.29 26.93
CA CYS A 185 -10.60 0.52 28.34
C CYS A 185 -9.24 1.21 28.53
N MET A 186 -8.32 1.08 27.56
CA MET A 186 -7.03 1.77 27.58
C MET A 186 -7.13 3.17 26.95
N ALA A 187 -6.07 3.96 27.09
CA ALA A 187 -5.91 5.19 26.33
C ALA A 187 -4.86 4.99 25.21
N LEU A 188 -4.93 5.79 24.16
CA LEU A 188 -4.10 5.66 22.97
C LEU A 188 -3.25 6.93 22.73
N ALA A 189 -1.93 6.79 22.82
CA ALA A 189 -1.00 7.82 22.37
C ALA A 189 -0.49 7.48 20.96
N VAL A 190 -0.65 8.42 20.02
CA VAL A 190 -0.22 8.25 18.63
C VAL A 190 0.90 9.23 18.32
N LEU A 191 2.12 8.72 18.17
CA LEU A 191 3.30 9.53 17.86
C LEU A 191 3.54 9.54 16.34
N LYS A 192 3.37 10.71 15.71
CA LYS A 192 3.75 10.97 14.32
C LYS A 192 5.20 11.42 14.28
N MET A 193 6.05 10.57 13.71
CA MET A 193 7.45 10.87 13.48
C MET A 193 7.62 11.89 12.35
N PRO A 194 8.70 12.69 12.36
CA PRO A 194 8.99 13.57 11.25
C PRO A 194 9.50 12.76 10.05
N ASN A 195 9.62 13.41 8.90
CA ASN A 195 10.29 12.87 7.73
C ASN A 195 11.74 13.36 7.69
N LEU A 196 12.65 12.55 7.14
CA LEU A 196 13.94 13.05 6.66
C LEU A 196 13.67 13.88 5.39
N VAL A 197 14.07 15.14 5.40
CA VAL A 197 13.82 16.07 4.29
C VAL A 197 15.12 16.35 3.55
N TYR A 198 15.16 16.02 2.27
CA TYR A 198 16.17 16.49 1.31
C TYR A 198 15.73 17.85 0.78
N ASN A 199 16.51 18.89 1.08
CA ASN A 199 16.39 20.21 0.46
C ASN A 199 17.33 20.26 -0.73
N PHE A 200 16.79 20.21 -1.95
CA PHE A 200 17.61 20.21 -3.14
C PHE A 200 18.11 21.63 -3.48
N ILE A 201 19.43 21.80 -3.51
CA ILE A 201 20.09 23.10 -3.74
C ILE A 201 20.64 23.25 -5.17
N ASN A 202 20.01 22.55 -6.13
CA ASN A 202 20.31 22.64 -7.55
C ASN A 202 20.13 24.09 -8.06
N SER A 203 21.11 24.60 -8.81
CA SER A 203 21.07 25.96 -9.35
C SER A 203 20.43 26.05 -10.74
N ASP A 204 20.38 24.95 -11.46
CA ASP A 204 19.91 24.83 -12.84
C ASP A 204 18.42 24.45 -12.95
N VAL A 205 17.86 23.85 -11.90
CA VAL A 205 16.47 23.42 -11.83
C VAL A 205 15.95 23.63 -10.41
N THR A 206 14.73 24.15 -10.29
CA THR A 206 14.01 24.19 -9.02
C THR A 206 13.36 22.84 -8.77
N ILE A 207 13.72 22.22 -7.65
CA ILE A 207 13.19 20.92 -7.23
C ILE A 207 12.62 21.10 -5.83
N ASP A 208 11.40 20.62 -5.62
CA ASP A 208 10.76 20.64 -4.31
C ASP A 208 11.47 19.72 -3.32
N ASP A 209 11.20 19.93 -2.03
CA ASP A 209 11.69 19.05 -0.96
C ASP A 209 11.27 17.60 -1.21
N TYR A 210 12.20 16.68 -1.00
CA TYR A 210 11.96 15.24 -1.05
C TYR A 210 11.96 14.65 0.36
N GLU A 211 10.85 14.04 0.75
CA GLU A 211 10.59 13.60 2.11
C GLU A 211 10.58 12.07 2.21
N LEU A 212 11.32 11.53 3.16
CA LEU A 212 11.37 10.10 3.48
C LEU A 212 10.86 9.82 4.88
N PRO A 213 10.01 8.80 5.09
CA PRO A 213 9.60 8.41 6.42
C PRO A 213 10.78 7.89 7.23
N ILE A 214 10.87 8.31 8.48
CA ILE A 214 11.90 7.82 9.42
C ILE A 214 11.41 6.49 10.03
N THR A 215 12.11 5.41 9.71
CA THR A 215 11.76 4.04 10.14
C THR A 215 12.70 3.46 11.18
N ASN A 216 13.82 4.13 11.49
CA ASN A 216 14.84 3.66 12.45
C ASN A 216 14.65 4.23 13.87
N ALA A 217 13.41 4.52 14.26
CA ALA A 217 13.11 5.07 15.58
C ALA A 217 13.09 3.98 16.67
N SER A 218 13.55 4.33 17.86
CA SER A 218 13.49 3.49 19.07
C SER A 218 12.78 4.24 20.20
N PHE A 219 12.09 3.51 21.08
CA PHE A 219 11.21 4.12 22.07
C PHE A 219 11.35 3.54 23.47
N LYS A 220 11.16 4.41 24.46
CA LYS A 220 10.91 4.05 25.85
C LYS A 220 9.55 4.61 26.29
N LEU A 221 8.81 3.81 27.04
CA LEU A 221 7.61 4.23 27.77
C LEU A 221 7.89 4.07 29.26
N ASN A 222 7.79 5.16 30.02
CA ASN A 222 8.05 5.17 31.46
C ASN A 222 9.42 4.56 31.82
N ASN A 223 10.46 4.99 31.11
CA ASN A 223 11.85 4.52 31.22
C ASN A 223 12.11 3.03 30.84
N LYS A 224 11.10 2.31 30.35
CA LYS A 224 11.26 0.93 29.86
C LYS A 224 11.28 0.92 28.34
N GLU A 225 12.15 0.12 27.75
CA GLU A 225 12.15 -0.11 26.29
C GLU A 225 10.82 -0.73 25.85
N VAL A 226 10.26 -0.20 24.77
CA VAL A 226 9.00 -0.68 24.21
C VAL A 226 9.07 -0.78 22.69
N THR A 227 8.25 -1.68 22.13
CA THR A 227 8.03 -1.81 20.70
C THR A 227 6.57 -1.46 20.41
N PRO A 228 6.25 -0.21 20.04
CA PRO A 228 4.89 0.20 19.71
C PRO A 228 4.40 -0.42 18.40
N TYR A 229 3.10 -0.35 18.16
CA TYR A 229 2.54 -0.72 16.86
C TYR A 229 2.88 0.34 15.81
N TYR A 230 3.55 -0.06 14.72
CA TYR A 230 3.87 0.82 13.60
C TYR A 230 2.75 0.78 12.55
N GLN A 231 2.06 1.90 12.40
CA GLN A 231 1.04 2.08 11.36
C GLN A 231 1.70 2.52 10.05
N LYS A 232 2.06 1.56 9.20
CA LYS A 232 2.70 1.78 7.89
C LYS A 232 1.98 2.84 7.03
N SER A 233 0.65 2.86 7.08
CA SER A 233 -0.18 3.73 6.22
C SER A 233 -0.08 5.22 6.57
N THR A 234 0.31 5.56 7.81
CA THR A 234 0.44 6.93 8.30
C THR A 234 1.85 7.26 8.79
N GLY A 235 2.74 6.27 8.87
CA GLY A 235 4.07 6.41 9.47
C GLY A 235 4.06 6.65 10.98
N ALA A 236 2.91 6.47 11.64
CA ALA A 236 2.74 6.77 13.07
C ALA A 236 2.97 5.53 13.94
N TYR A 237 3.40 5.76 15.18
CA TYR A 237 3.55 4.74 16.21
C TYR A 237 2.44 4.87 17.24
N ARG A 238 1.79 3.76 17.56
CA ARG A 238 0.67 3.69 18.52
C ARG A 238 1.14 3.02 19.81
N PHE A 239 0.82 3.67 20.93
CA PHE A 239 1.10 3.20 22.28
C PHE A 239 -0.22 3.11 23.03
N LEU A 240 -0.61 1.90 23.42
CA LEU A 240 -1.60 1.71 24.48
C LEU A 240 -0.95 2.12 25.79
N VAL A 241 -1.63 2.95 26.56
CA VAL A 241 -1.19 3.46 27.86
C VAL A 241 -2.32 3.32 28.88
N LYS A 242 -1.94 3.16 30.15
CA LYS A 242 -2.93 3.06 31.24
C LYS A 242 -3.72 4.38 31.35
N PRO A 243 -5.05 4.31 31.42
CA PRO A 243 -5.87 5.51 31.57
C PRO A 243 -5.69 6.12 32.96
N GLY A 244 -5.82 7.43 33.07
CA GLY A 244 -5.76 8.15 34.35
C GLY A 244 -4.37 8.25 34.99
N GLU A 245 -3.37 7.55 34.46
CA GLU A 245 -1.97 7.60 34.89
C GLU A 245 -1.15 8.53 33.98
N GLU A 246 -0.14 9.19 34.53
CA GLU A 246 0.84 9.91 33.71
C GLU A 246 1.77 8.91 33.03
N PHE A 247 2.02 9.12 31.74
CA PHE A 247 3.01 8.40 30.98
C PHE A 247 4.02 9.34 30.32
N LYS A 248 5.21 8.81 30.06
CA LYS A 248 6.30 9.49 29.37
C LYS A 248 6.80 8.62 28.22
N ILE A 249 6.66 9.12 27.00
CA ILE A 249 7.26 8.54 25.79
C ILE A 249 8.58 9.26 25.54
N GLU A 250 9.65 8.51 25.35
CA GLU A 250 10.95 9.00 24.87
C GLU A 250 11.28 8.28 23.58
N GLY A 251 11.56 9.02 22.51
CA GLY A 251 11.96 8.48 21.22
C GLY A 251 13.35 8.95 20.83
N SER A 252 14.13 8.07 20.21
CA SER A 252 15.40 8.39 19.56
C SER A 252 15.35 7.96 18.10
N TYR A 253 15.83 8.80 17.19
CA TYR A 253 15.82 8.52 15.75
C TYR A 253 16.95 9.26 15.04
N THR A 254 17.33 8.77 13.85
CA THR A 254 18.31 9.46 13.00
C THR A 254 17.58 10.18 11.88
N GLY A 255 17.52 11.51 11.97
CA GLY A 255 17.13 12.38 10.87
C GLY A 255 18.37 12.80 10.06
N VAL A 256 18.55 14.10 9.85
CA VAL A 256 19.82 14.65 9.33
C VAL A 256 20.99 14.39 10.30
N LYS A 257 20.66 14.21 11.58
CA LYS A 257 21.55 13.85 12.70
C LYS A 257 20.76 13.03 13.71
N GLU A 258 21.43 12.53 14.75
CA GLU A 258 20.75 11.92 15.90
C GLU A 258 19.84 12.93 16.60
N MET A 259 18.60 12.53 16.84
CA MET A 259 17.54 13.34 17.44
C MET A 259 16.82 12.57 18.53
N THR A 260 16.27 13.30 19.49
CA THR A 260 15.44 12.75 20.57
C THR A 260 14.16 13.54 20.70
N CYS A 261 13.06 12.87 21.06
CA CYS A 261 11.79 13.50 21.39
C CYS A 261 11.25 12.96 22.71
N THR A 262 10.50 13.79 23.42
CA THR A 262 9.85 13.42 24.69
C THR A 262 8.44 13.96 24.72
N ALA A 263 7.49 13.13 25.13
CA ALA A 263 6.11 13.53 25.39
C ALA A 263 5.66 12.97 26.74
N THR A 264 5.20 13.85 27.63
CA THR A 264 4.58 13.48 28.91
C THR A 264 3.13 13.91 28.90
N ALA A 265 2.23 13.01 29.28
CA ALA A 265 0.81 13.31 29.35
C ALA A 265 0.06 12.33 30.25
N LYS A 266 -1.20 12.67 30.50
CA LYS A 266 -2.21 11.81 31.13
C LYS A 266 -3.42 11.80 30.21
N LEU A 267 -3.94 10.62 29.89
CA LEU A 267 -5.11 10.44 29.03
C LEU A 267 -6.20 9.69 29.78
N ASN A 268 -7.45 9.93 29.43
CA ASN A 268 -8.58 9.24 30.01
C ASN A 268 -8.86 7.94 29.25
N GLU A 269 -9.60 7.04 29.87
CA GLU A 269 -10.11 5.82 29.24
C GLU A 269 -10.82 6.11 27.91
N GLY A 270 -10.57 5.28 26.91
CA GLY A 270 -11.18 5.36 25.59
C GLY A 270 -10.79 6.60 24.78
N THR A 271 -9.78 7.37 25.21
CA THR A 271 -9.32 8.56 24.49
C THR A 271 -8.05 8.30 23.68
N ALA A 272 -7.95 8.95 22.52
CA ALA A 272 -6.72 9.04 21.74
C ALA A 272 -6.16 10.46 21.78
N LYS A 273 -4.84 10.58 21.65
CA LYS A 273 -4.17 11.86 21.38
C LYS A 273 -3.02 11.69 20.41
N VAL A 274 -2.96 12.58 19.42
CA VAL A 274 -1.86 12.62 18.45
C VAL A 274 -0.77 13.58 18.93
N TYR A 275 0.47 13.09 18.93
CA TYR A 275 1.69 13.85 19.21
C TYR A 275 2.50 13.91 17.92
N THR A 276 2.74 15.12 17.42
CA THR A 276 3.59 15.31 16.23
C THR A 276 4.97 15.76 16.68
N VAL A 277 6.00 15.01 16.28
CA VAL A 277 7.39 15.41 16.49
C VAL A 277 7.75 16.45 15.45
N SER A 278 8.09 17.66 15.89
CA SER A 278 8.59 18.71 15.01
C SER A 278 10.10 18.55 14.81
N ASP A 279 10.52 18.28 13.57
CA ASP A 279 11.91 18.37 13.14
C ASP A 279 12.00 19.33 11.95
N THR A 280 12.77 20.40 12.10
CA THR A 280 12.96 21.43 11.06
C THR A 280 14.30 21.27 10.32
N ASN A 281 15.10 20.26 10.66
CA ASN A 281 16.37 20.03 9.99
C ASN A 281 16.12 19.51 8.58
N LYS A 282 16.84 20.07 7.60
CA LYS A 282 16.84 19.58 6.22
C LYS A 282 18.25 19.22 5.80
N LYS A 283 18.39 18.13 5.05
CA LYS A 283 19.62 17.71 4.41
C LYS A 283 19.76 18.49 3.11
N GLU A 284 20.64 19.47 3.08
CA GLU A 284 21.01 20.12 1.83
C GLU A 284 21.70 19.09 0.92
N TYR A 285 21.26 19.03 -0.34
CA TYR A 285 21.75 18.04 -1.29
C TYR A 285 21.66 18.56 -2.72
N THR A 286 22.70 18.36 -3.52
CA THR A 286 22.66 18.68 -4.97
C THR A 286 22.36 17.41 -5.74
N LEU A 287 21.12 17.24 -6.20
CA LEU A 287 20.71 16.06 -6.93
C LEU A 287 21.37 16.01 -8.30
N SER A 288 22.03 14.90 -8.63
CA SER A 288 22.78 14.78 -9.88
C SER A 288 22.51 13.48 -10.62
N ILE A 289 22.60 13.52 -11.94
CA ILE A 289 22.67 12.31 -12.76
C ILE A 289 23.92 11.51 -12.34
N GLY A 290 23.71 10.21 -12.14
CA GLY A 290 24.70 9.27 -11.63
C GLY A 290 24.55 8.98 -10.13
N ASP A 291 23.78 9.76 -9.37
CA ASP A 291 23.57 9.50 -7.95
C ASP A 291 22.91 8.14 -7.70
N TYR A 292 23.22 7.52 -6.56
CA TYR A 292 22.67 6.25 -6.17
C TYR A 292 21.32 6.44 -5.49
N TYR A 293 20.34 5.64 -5.90
CA TYR A 293 19.01 5.58 -5.28
C TYR A 293 18.85 4.26 -4.53
N CYS A 294 18.54 4.34 -3.24
CA CYS A 294 18.53 3.20 -2.33
C CYS A 294 17.12 2.64 -2.11
N ALA A 295 17.03 1.41 -1.61
CA ALA A 295 15.77 0.69 -1.36
C ALA A 295 14.85 1.39 -0.34
N ASP A 296 15.41 2.20 0.56
CA ASP A 296 14.68 3.04 1.52
C ASP A 296 14.27 4.41 0.95
N GLY A 297 14.59 4.67 -0.31
CA GLY A 297 14.36 5.94 -1.01
C GLY A 297 15.44 6.98 -0.78
N SER A 298 16.45 6.70 0.04
CA SER A 298 17.56 7.64 0.25
C SER A 298 18.42 7.80 -1.00
N ILE A 299 18.95 9.01 -1.15
CA ILE A 299 19.81 9.41 -2.27
C ILE A 299 21.21 9.65 -1.73
N VAL A 300 22.20 9.05 -2.41
CA VAL A 300 23.62 9.12 -2.08
C VAL A 300 24.42 9.56 -3.29
N SER A 301 25.41 10.43 -3.07
CA SER A 301 26.21 11.02 -4.14
C SER A 301 26.96 9.94 -4.92
N LYS A 302 27.01 10.10 -6.24
CA LYS A 302 27.85 9.27 -7.12
C LYS A 302 29.35 9.26 -6.75
N ASP A 303 29.78 10.30 -6.04
CA ASP A 303 31.17 10.54 -5.62
C ASP A 303 31.47 10.00 -4.20
N ILE A 304 30.52 9.30 -3.56
CA ILE A 304 30.76 8.65 -2.27
C ILE A 304 31.91 7.64 -2.36
N GLU A 305 32.70 7.53 -1.28
CA GLU A 305 33.84 6.60 -1.21
C GLU A 305 33.39 5.13 -1.20
N SER A 306 32.36 4.82 -0.42
CA SER A 306 31.76 3.49 -0.32
C SER A 306 30.30 3.56 -0.73
N VAL A 307 29.95 2.81 -1.77
CA VAL A 307 28.56 2.71 -2.25
C VAL A 307 27.76 1.88 -1.24
N PRO A 308 26.55 2.31 -0.84
CA PRO A 308 25.69 1.52 0.05
C PRO A 308 25.28 0.18 -0.57
N ASP A 309 25.12 -0.85 0.26
CA ASP A 309 24.71 -2.19 -0.19
C ASP A 309 23.24 -2.24 -0.64
N ASN A 310 22.42 -1.29 -0.20
CA ASN A 310 20.98 -1.24 -0.48
C ASN A 310 20.63 -0.37 -1.71
N VAL A 311 21.59 -0.06 -2.58
CA VAL A 311 21.32 0.65 -3.83
C VAL A 311 20.49 -0.22 -4.76
N ILE A 312 19.42 0.36 -5.33
CA ILE A 312 18.51 -0.32 -6.28
C ILE A 312 18.51 0.31 -7.67
N GLY A 313 19.14 1.48 -7.83
CA GLY A 313 19.24 2.12 -9.14
C GLY A 313 20.09 3.37 -9.15
N ILE A 314 20.25 3.93 -10.35
CA ILE A 314 21.04 5.13 -10.63
C ILE A 314 20.12 6.25 -11.14
N VAL A 315 20.20 7.43 -10.53
CA VAL A 315 19.48 8.63 -11.01
C VAL A 315 19.94 8.94 -12.44
N CYS A 316 19.00 8.92 -13.40
CA CYS A 316 19.26 9.16 -14.82
C CYS A 316 18.60 10.45 -15.34
N TYR A 317 17.70 11.06 -14.57
CA TYR A 317 17.09 12.36 -14.84
C TYR A 317 16.86 13.11 -13.52
N VAL A 318 17.02 14.43 -13.57
CA VAL A 318 16.83 15.33 -12.42
C VAL A 318 15.80 16.40 -12.83
N GLY A 319 14.80 16.59 -11.98
CA GLY A 319 13.64 17.46 -12.24
C GLY A 319 12.33 16.68 -12.38
N ASN A 320 11.23 17.41 -12.55
CA ASN A 320 9.90 16.81 -12.63
C ASN A 320 9.70 16.03 -13.94
N PRO A 321 9.50 14.70 -13.91
CA PRO A 321 9.33 13.90 -15.12
C PRO A 321 7.88 13.84 -15.62
N GLN A 322 6.92 14.47 -14.94
CA GLN A 322 5.49 14.41 -15.26
C GLN A 322 5.19 15.06 -16.62
N PRO A 323 4.57 14.35 -17.57
CA PRO A 323 4.24 14.86 -18.91
C PRO A 323 3.46 16.18 -18.92
N SER A 324 2.47 16.34 -18.04
CA SER A 324 1.66 17.57 -17.95
C SER A 324 2.44 18.79 -17.47
N VAL A 325 3.57 18.59 -16.79
CA VAL A 325 4.45 19.65 -16.31
C VAL A 325 5.50 20.01 -17.35
N THR A 326 6.13 18.99 -17.95
CA THR A 326 7.22 19.18 -18.91
C THR A 326 6.73 19.55 -20.30
N HIS A 327 5.53 19.09 -20.69
CA HIS A 327 4.96 19.26 -22.03
C HIS A 327 3.47 19.63 -21.95
N PRO A 328 3.11 20.76 -21.30
CA PRO A 328 1.71 21.16 -21.07
C PRO A 328 0.91 21.44 -22.35
N GLN A 329 1.58 21.61 -23.48
CA GLN A 329 0.92 21.77 -24.79
C GLN A 329 0.40 20.44 -25.36
N ASN A 330 0.90 19.32 -24.85
CA ASN A 330 0.57 17.97 -25.31
C ASN A 330 -0.22 17.18 -24.26
N TYR A 331 -0.01 17.47 -22.98
CA TYR A 331 -0.57 16.71 -21.87
C TYR A 331 -1.21 17.63 -20.83
N THR A 332 -2.24 17.11 -20.20
CA THR A 332 -3.02 17.75 -19.14
C THR A 332 -2.96 16.89 -17.89
N GLU A 333 -3.39 17.41 -16.74
CA GLU A 333 -3.47 16.60 -15.51
C GLU A 333 -4.39 15.38 -15.66
N ALA A 334 -5.40 15.46 -16.52
CA ALA A 334 -6.37 14.39 -16.71
C ALA A 334 -5.76 13.14 -17.38
N ASN A 335 -4.88 13.34 -18.38
CA ASN A 335 -4.25 12.26 -19.13
C ASN A 335 -2.79 11.99 -18.73
N ASP A 336 -2.31 12.62 -17.66
CA ASP A 336 -1.01 12.37 -17.05
C ASP A 336 -1.15 11.29 -15.95
N ALA A 337 -0.97 10.04 -16.35
CA ALA A 337 -1.04 8.90 -15.44
C ALA A 337 0.01 8.97 -14.31
N LEU A 338 1.21 9.48 -14.60
CA LEU A 338 2.27 9.56 -13.60
C LEU A 338 1.88 10.54 -12.50
N ARG A 339 1.37 11.72 -12.87
CA ARG A 339 0.92 12.71 -11.92
C ARG A 339 -0.34 12.27 -11.16
N ARG A 340 -1.29 11.61 -11.84
CA ARG A 340 -2.52 11.11 -11.22
C ARG A 340 -2.22 10.05 -10.15
N ASP A 341 -1.39 9.08 -10.49
CA ASP A 341 -1.16 7.91 -9.63
C ASP A 341 -0.06 8.19 -8.60
N TYR A 342 0.91 9.05 -8.93
CA TYR A 342 2.10 9.36 -8.13
C TYR A 342 2.45 10.85 -8.17
N ALA A 343 1.52 11.71 -7.72
CA ALA A 343 1.69 13.17 -7.74
C ALA A 343 2.98 13.69 -7.06
N LYS A 344 3.50 12.95 -6.08
CA LYS A 344 4.74 13.29 -5.36
C LYS A 344 6.02 12.90 -6.10
N CYS A 345 5.95 12.05 -7.13
CA CYS A 345 7.12 11.64 -7.91
C CYS A 345 7.48 12.72 -8.94
N LYS A 346 8.16 13.77 -8.48
CA LYS A 346 8.48 15.00 -9.23
C LYS A 346 9.96 15.41 -9.13
N HIS A 347 10.83 14.51 -8.70
CA HIS A 347 12.23 14.82 -8.41
C HIS A 347 13.19 14.25 -9.45
N GLY A 348 12.86 13.12 -10.06
CA GLY A 348 13.69 12.55 -11.12
C GLY A 348 13.27 11.16 -11.59
N LEU A 349 14.15 10.56 -12.39
CA LEU A 349 14.03 9.18 -12.87
C LEU A 349 15.24 8.37 -12.44
N VAL A 350 15.03 7.09 -12.13
CA VAL A 350 16.06 6.14 -11.69
C VAL A 350 16.07 4.93 -12.62
N LEU A 351 17.24 4.60 -13.14
CA LEU A 351 17.51 3.41 -13.94
C LEU A 351 17.84 2.22 -13.03
N ALA A 352 17.21 1.08 -13.29
CA ALA A 352 17.52 -0.20 -12.66
C ALA A 352 19.01 -0.57 -12.78
N LEU A 353 19.57 -1.24 -11.77
CA LEU A 353 20.98 -1.70 -11.78
C LEU A 353 21.26 -2.78 -12.82
N ASN A 354 20.26 -3.59 -13.14
CA ASN A 354 20.39 -4.79 -13.96
C ASN A 354 19.26 -4.91 -14.96
N ASN A 355 19.51 -5.69 -16.02
CA ASN A 355 18.43 -6.16 -16.87
C ASN A 355 17.52 -7.11 -16.07
N ALA A 356 16.24 -7.11 -16.40
CA ALA A 356 15.27 -8.02 -15.82
C ALA A 356 15.54 -9.46 -16.26
N ILE A 357 15.43 -10.38 -15.31
CA ILE A 357 15.60 -11.82 -15.55
C ILE A 357 14.26 -12.51 -15.33
N ASN A 358 13.75 -13.18 -16.34
CA ASN A 358 12.59 -14.06 -16.23
C ASN A 358 13.04 -15.52 -16.19
N ALA A 359 13.23 -16.06 -14.98
CA ALA A 359 13.66 -17.44 -14.77
C ALA A 359 12.69 -18.52 -15.31
N LYS A 360 11.45 -18.14 -15.67
CA LYS A 360 10.47 -19.05 -16.28
C LYS A 360 10.60 -19.13 -17.80
N ALA A 361 11.38 -18.25 -18.43
CA ALA A 361 11.59 -18.29 -19.87
C ALA A 361 12.45 -19.49 -20.30
N PRO A 362 12.20 -20.09 -21.48
CA PRO A 362 12.91 -21.30 -21.90
C PRO A 362 14.34 -20.99 -22.37
N VAL A 363 15.32 -21.83 -22.03
CA VAL A 363 16.65 -21.79 -22.66
C VAL A 363 16.64 -22.71 -23.88
N ILE A 364 16.79 -22.16 -25.09
CA ILE A 364 16.67 -22.92 -26.35
C ILE A 364 17.96 -22.75 -27.17
N SER A 365 18.60 -23.87 -27.52
CA SER A 365 19.70 -23.96 -28.50
C SER A 365 20.70 -22.78 -28.48
N ASN A 366 21.41 -22.62 -27.35
CA ASN A 366 22.43 -21.59 -27.10
C ASN A 366 21.93 -20.13 -26.99
N ALA A 367 20.61 -19.92 -26.94
CA ALA A 367 20.00 -18.63 -26.65
C ALA A 367 19.35 -18.65 -25.26
N ASP A 368 19.84 -17.78 -24.37
CA ASP A 368 19.26 -17.58 -23.05
C ASP A 368 18.13 -16.55 -23.11
N TYR A 369 16.88 -17.04 -23.15
CA TYR A 369 15.69 -16.19 -23.15
C TYR A 369 15.30 -15.70 -21.76
N THR A 370 16.05 -16.06 -20.72
CA THR A 370 15.81 -15.56 -19.35
C THR A 370 16.33 -14.14 -19.18
N VAL A 371 17.39 -13.75 -19.92
CA VAL A 371 18.03 -12.43 -19.84
C VAL A 371 17.68 -11.48 -20.99
N SER A 372 17.34 -12.02 -22.16
CA SER A 372 16.87 -11.24 -23.31
C SER A 372 15.86 -12.02 -24.15
N ASN A 373 14.73 -11.40 -24.46
CA ASN A 373 13.62 -12.09 -25.11
C ASN A 373 12.92 -11.17 -26.12
N GLN A 374 12.03 -11.76 -26.90
CA GLN A 374 11.02 -11.09 -27.69
C GLN A 374 10.07 -10.29 -26.80
N PHE A 375 9.33 -9.37 -27.41
CA PHE A 375 8.31 -8.60 -26.69
C PHE A 375 7.04 -9.44 -26.45
N HIS A 376 6.73 -10.35 -27.38
CA HIS A 376 5.70 -11.38 -27.29
C HIS A 376 6.00 -12.52 -28.26
N GLU A 377 5.40 -13.70 -28.05
CA GLU A 377 5.69 -14.90 -28.86
C GLU A 377 4.93 -14.98 -30.21
N ASN A 378 3.87 -14.18 -30.37
CA ASN A 378 2.92 -14.35 -31.48
C ASN A 378 3.26 -13.48 -32.71
N LYS A 379 3.44 -14.08 -33.88
CA LYS A 379 3.63 -13.33 -35.14
C LYS A 379 2.29 -12.83 -35.71
N ASP A 380 2.33 -11.74 -36.48
CA ASP A 380 1.24 -11.25 -37.33
C ASP A 380 -0.09 -10.92 -36.62
N LEU A 381 -0.04 -10.50 -35.35
CA LEU A 381 -1.26 -10.13 -34.62
C LEU A 381 -1.99 -8.92 -35.21
N GLY A 382 -1.27 -7.99 -35.87
CA GLY A 382 -1.85 -6.79 -36.48
C GLY A 382 -2.45 -5.78 -35.48
N ILE A 383 -2.34 -6.04 -34.17
CA ILE A 383 -2.91 -5.24 -33.07
C ILE A 383 -1.84 -4.85 -32.05
N THR A 384 -2.12 -3.81 -31.27
CA THR A 384 -1.23 -3.24 -30.26
C THR A 384 -1.87 -3.20 -28.88
N TYR A 385 -1.04 -3.21 -27.81
CA TYR A 385 -1.56 -3.07 -26.43
C TYR A 385 -2.15 -1.68 -26.13
N GLY A 386 -2.00 -0.70 -27.03
CA GLY A 386 -2.67 0.60 -26.93
C GLY A 386 -4.05 0.63 -27.60
N ASP A 387 -4.42 -0.40 -28.38
CA ASP A 387 -5.66 -0.37 -29.18
C ASP A 387 -6.91 -0.46 -28.30
N TRP A 388 -6.88 -1.27 -27.22
CA TRP A 388 -8.02 -1.44 -26.31
C TRP A 388 -8.48 -0.13 -25.68
N PHE A 389 -7.52 0.74 -25.31
CA PHE A 389 -7.76 1.98 -24.58
C PHE A 389 -8.57 2.98 -25.41
N SER A 390 -8.39 2.97 -26.74
CA SER A 390 -8.97 3.98 -27.63
C SER A 390 -10.50 3.89 -27.70
N ALA A 391 -11.08 2.73 -27.36
CA ALA A 391 -12.52 2.49 -27.34
C ALA A 391 -13.12 2.43 -25.93
N ASP A 392 -12.30 2.55 -24.87
CA ASP A 392 -12.76 2.44 -23.49
C ASP A 392 -13.14 3.82 -22.92
N GLU A 393 -14.45 4.07 -22.74
CA GLU A 393 -14.98 5.35 -22.26
C GLU A 393 -14.45 5.76 -20.87
N GLU A 394 -14.12 4.79 -20.00
CA GLU A 394 -13.64 5.05 -18.64
C GLU A 394 -12.17 5.50 -18.66
N TRP A 395 -11.38 4.97 -19.59
CA TRP A 395 -9.92 5.09 -19.58
C TRP A 395 -9.36 5.97 -20.70
N LYS A 396 -10.09 6.21 -21.79
CA LYS A 396 -9.60 6.96 -22.97
C LYS A 396 -9.13 8.38 -22.67
N SER A 397 -9.66 9.03 -21.64
CA SER A 397 -9.27 10.39 -21.24
C SER A 397 -8.22 10.41 -20.13
N LYS A 398 -7.86 9.24 -19.58
CA LYS A 398 -6.96 9.07 -18.43
C LYS A 398 -5.52 8.76 -18.85
N PHE A 399 -5.30 8.42 -20.11
CA PHE A 399 -3.98 8.11 -20.66
C PHE A 399 -3.82 8.79 -22.02
N ASP A 400 -2.58 8.90 -22.48
CA ASP A 400 -2.31 9.12 -23.91
C ASP A 400 -1.92 7.78 -24.56
N ASN A 401 -2.22 7.64 -25.84
CA ASN A 401 -1.81 6.45 -26.60
C ASN A 401 -0.27 6.40 -26.67
N CYS A 402 0.30 5.24 -26.97
CA CYS A 402 1.74 5.05 -27.12
C CYS A 402 2.16 4.51 -28.49
N ASN A 403 1.22 4.37 -29.43
CA ASN A 403 1.41 3.86 -30.78
C ASN A 403 1.62 4.98 -31.81
N THR A 404 2.77 4.97 -32.50
CA THR A 404 3.06 5.92 -33.59
C THR A 404 2.39 5.57 -34.92
N ALA A 405 1.61 4.49 -35.00
CA ALA A 405 0.68 4.14 -36.07
C ALA A 405 1.27 4.21 -37.49
N ASN A 406 2.42 3.58 -37.72
CA ASN A 406 3.11 3.64 -39.02
C ASN A 406 3.56 5.04 -39.50
N SER A 407 3.45 6.09 -38.68
CA SER A 407 4.01 7.42 -38.98
C SER A 407 5.52 7.40 -39.27
N SER A 408 5.96 8.13 -40.29
CA SER A 408 7.39 8.38 -40.56
C SER A 408 8.02 9.35 -39.55
N THR A 409 7.22 9.95 -38.67
CA THR A 409 7.68 10.79 -37.58
C THR A 409 8.47 9.98 -36.56
N VAL A 410 9.62 10.50 -36.15
CA VAL A 410 10.43 9.93 -35.06
C VAL A 410 9.60 9.89 -33.77
N PRO A 411 9.72 8.83 -32.96
CA PRO A 411 8.83 8.60 -31.81
C PRO A 411 8.85 9.75 -30.81
N GLU A 412 9.97 10.44 -30.63
CA GLU A 412 10.15 11.56 -29.72
C GLU A 412 9.38 12.81 -30.16
N THR A 413 9.13 12.98 -31.47
CA THR A 413 8.30 14.10 -31.94
C THR A 413 6.82 13.81 -31.68
N ARG A 414 6.40 12.54 -31.74
CA ARG A 414 5.01 12.17 -31.42
C ARG A 414 4.78 12.15 -29.90
N TYR A 415 5.75 11.65 -29.15
CA TYR A 415 5.71 11.47 -27.70
C TYR A 415 6.94 12.10 -27.05
N PRO A 416 6.97 13.45 -26.92
CA PRO A 416 8.14 14.18 -26.45
C PRO A 416 8.38 14.07 -24.94
N ALA A 417 7.38 13.66 -24.16
CA ALA A 417 7.50 13.49 -22.72
C ALA A 417 8.03 12.10 -22.30
N PHE A 418 8.33 11.96 -21.00
CA PHE A 418 8.68 10.68 -20.39
C PHE A 418 7.44 9.80 -20.18
N MET A 419 7.04 9.08 -21.23
CA MET A 419 5.79 8.29 -21.24
C MET A 419 5.93 6.87 -20.69
N GLY A 420 7.07 6.51 -20.09
CA GLY A 420 7.36 5.12 -19.68
C GLY A 420 6.33 4.53 -18.72
N TYR A 421 5.94 5.29 -17.71
CA TYR A 421 4.91 4.90 -16.74
C TYR A 421 3.54 4.73 -17.41
N ASN A 422 3.06 5.76 -18.13
CA ASN A 422 1.80 5.72 -18.91
C ASN A 422 1.70 4.46 -19.77
N ASN A 423 2.74 4.21 -20.58
CA ASN A 423 2.74 3.12 -21.54
C ASN A 423 2.76 1.75 -20.85
N THR A 424 3.48 1.64 -19.73
CA THR A 424 3.56 0.39 -18.97
C THR A 424 2.25 0.09 -18.25
N VAL A 425 1.51 1.10 -17.78
CA VAL A 425 0.16 0.90 -17.22
C VAL A 425 -0.81 0.43 -18.31
N LEU A 426 -0.79 1.03 -19.50
CA LEU A 426 -1.60 0.56 -20.64
C LEU A 426 -1.28 -0.89 -21.02
N LEU A 427 0.01 -1.26 -21.03
CA LEU A 427 0.48 -2.63 -21.27
C LEU A 427 -0.02 -3.59 -20.19
N THR A 428 0.09 -3.20 -18.92
CA THR A 428 -0.33 -3.98 -17.75
C THR A 428 -1.83 -4.25 -17.80
N MET A 429 -2.64 -3.22 -18.01
CA MET A 429 -4.09 -3.35 -18.12
C MET A 429 -4.52 -4.18 -19.34
N CYS A 430 -3.81 -4.03 -20.47
CA CYS A 430 -4.03 -4.88 -21.65
C CYS A 430 -3.89 -6.35 -21.28
N TYR A 431 -2.80 -6.71 -20.59
CA TYR A 431 -2.56 -8.08 -20.15
C TYR A 431 -3.59 -8.53 -19.10
N GLU A 432 -3.96 -7.66 -18.16
CA GLU A 432 -4.85 -7.99 -17.04
C GLU A 432 -6.35 -7.99 -17.43
N GLY A 433 -6.67 -8.08 -18.71
CA GLY A 433 -8.01 -8.39 -19.21
C GLY A 433 -8.71 -7.27 -19.97
N LYS A 434 -8.08 -6.11 -20.14
CA LYS A 434 -8.65 -5.05 -20.99
C LYS A 434 -8.40 -5.26 -22.49
N GLY A 435 -7.32 -5.94 -22.86
CA GLY A 435 -6.94 -6.19 -24.25
C GLY A 435 -6.49 -7.63 -24.50
N ASP A 436 -5.87 -7.87 -25.65
CA ASP A 436 -5.33 -9.20 -25.97
C ASP A 436 -3.96 -9.39 -25.31
N GLN A 437 -3.86 -10.31 -24.35
CA GLN A 437 -2.61 -10.65 -23.66
C GLN A 437 -1.47 -11.04 -24.61
N LYS A 438 -1.80 -11.61 -25.77
CA LYS A 438 -0.82 -12.12 -26.73
C LYS A 438 0.09 -11.04 -27.32
N VAL A 439 -0.31 -9.77 -27.23
CA VAL A 439 0.51 -8.66 -27.74
C VAL A 439 1.57 -8.20 -26.74
N CYS A 440 1.58 -8.65 -25.49
CA CYS A 440 2.54 -8.14 -24.50
C CYS A 440 2.95 -9.14 -23.43
N ASN A 441 2.58 -10.41 -23.56
CA ASN A 441 2.79 -11.43 -22.53
C ASN A 441 4.22 -11.51 -22.01
N ILE A 442 5.22 -11.59 -22.89
CA ILE A 442 6.62 -11.70 -22.46
C ILE A 442 7.08 -10.40 -21.78
N ALA A 443 6.79 -9.24 -22.37
CA ALA A 443 7.14 -7.96 -21.76
C ALA A 443 6.53 -7.80 -20.35
N TYR A 444 5.26 -8.19 -20.18
CA TYR A 444 4.58 -8.20 -18.89
C TYR A 444 5.28 -9.11 -17.87
N ASP A 445 5.66 -10.33 -18.27
CA ASP A 445 6.36 -11.27 -17.39
C ASP A 445 7.72 -10.74 -16.93
N PHE A 446 8.49 -10.09 -17.83
CA PHE A 446 9.77 -9.46 -17.45
C PHE A 446 9.59 -8.26 -16.51
N ILE A 447 8.58 -7.42 -16.75
CA ILE A 447 8.25 -6.30 -15.86
C ILE A 447 7.91 -6.83 -14.46
N ASN A 448 7.06 -7.84 -14.38
CA ASN A 448 6.64 -8.42 -13.10
C ASN A 448 7.76 -9.19 -12.41
N ALA A 449 8.59 -9.92 -13.15
CA ALA A 449 9.76 -10.59 -12.59
C ALA A 449 10.69 -9.58 -11.92
N TYR A 450 10.93 -8.42 -12.54
CA TYR A 450 11.75 -7.37 -11.94
C TYR A 450 11.09 -6.72 -10.72
N ARG A 451 9.79 -6.42 -10.78
CA ARG A 451 9.01 -5.87 -9.64
C ARG A 451 9.03 -6.79 -8.41
N VAL A 452 9.03 -8.11 -8.63
CA VAL A 452 9.14 -9.10 -7.55
C VAL A 452 10.58 -9.18 -7.02
N ALA A 453 11.57 -9.08 -7.90
CA ALA A 453 12.98 -9.21 -7.52
C ALA A 453 13.54 -7.97 -6.80
N VAL A 454 13.03 -6.77 -7.12
CA VAL A 454 13.53 -5.50 -6.59
C VAL A 454 12.36 -4.66 -6.11
N GLU A 455 12.17 -4.62 -4.79
CA GLU A 455 11.18 -3.77 -4.15
C GLU A 455 11.55 -2.28 -4.28
N VAL A 456 10.53 -1.42 -4.29
CA VAL A 456 10.70 0.04 -4.35
C VAL A 456 10.12 0.69 -3.08
N PRO A 457 10.68 1.81 -2.64
CA PRO A 457 10.11 2.55 -1.50
C PRO A 457 8.75 3.15 -1.87
N ALA A 458 7.90 3.37 -0.86
CA ALA A 458 6.54 3.91 -1.05
C ALA A 458 6.50 5.33 -1.66
N VAL A 459 7.62 6.04 -1.67
CA VAL A 459 7.78 7.38 -2.26
C VAL A 459 8.09 7.35 -3.76
N ALA A 460 8.24 6.16 -4.34
CA ALA A 460 8.53 5.97 -5.76
C ALA A 460 7.38 5.24 -6.49
N THR A 461 7.36 5.37 -7.81
CA THR A 461 6.53 4.51 -8.67
C THR A 461 7.01 3.05 -8.59
N SER A 462 6.12 2.09 -8.86
CA SER A 462 6.57 0.75 -9.26
C SER A 462 7.48 0.81 -10.48
N TRP A 463 8.43 -0.12 -10.60
CA TRP A 463 9.27 -0.27 -11.79
C TRP A 463 8.43 -0.36 -13.07
N TYR A 464 8.84 0.33 -14.13
CA TYR A 464 8.17 0.35 -15.42
C TYR A 464 9.15 0.27 -16.59
N LEU A 465 8.63 -0.13 -17.76
CA LEU A 465 9.43 -0.19 -18.99
C LEU A 465 9.59 1.22 -19.58
N PRO A 466 10.83 1.72 -19.80
CA PRO A 466 11.05 3.10 -20.23
C PRO A 466 10.53 3.36 -21.65
N SER A 467 10.07 4.59 -21.90
CA SER A 467 9.76 5.05 -23.27
C SER A 467 11.05 5.37 -24.04
N VAL A 468 10.96 5.57 -25.36
CA VAL A 468 12.14 5.99 -26.15
C VAL A 468 12.75 7.30 -25.63
N THR A 469 11.92 8.26 -25.22
CA THR A 469 12.39 9.53 -24.65
C THR A 469 13.15 9.31 -23.34
N CYS A 470 12.69 8.37 -22.50
CA CYS A 470 13.42 7.96 -21.30
C CYS A 470 14.80 7.37 -21.67
N TRP A 471 14.87 6.52 -22.71
CA TRP A 471 16.13 5.96 -23.16
C TRP A 471 17.08 6.99 -23.75
N ASN A 472 16.58 7.99 -24.47
CA ASN A 472 17.41 9.09 -24.95
C ASN A 472 18.07 9.85 -23.80
N GLN A 473 17.37 10.02 -22.68
CA GLN A 473 17.93 10.63 -21.48
C GLN A 473 19.07 9.79 -20.89
N VAL A 474 18.90 8.47 -20.81
CA VAL A 474 19.97 7.55 -20.38
C VAL A 474 21.16 7.62 -21.34
N ALA A 475 20.93 7.52 -22.65
CA ALA A 475 21.97 7.49 -23.66
C ALA A 475 22.80 8.79 -23.71
N LYS A 476 22.16 9.96 -23.52
CA LYS A 476 22.86 11.25 -23.40
C LYS A 476 23.84 11.30 -22.23
N ASN A 477 23.57 10.52 -21.17
CA ASN A 477 24.34 10.52 -19.92
C ASN A 477 25.05 9.18 -19.67
N LEU A 478 25.26 8.39 -20.72
CA LEU A 478 25.73 7.01 -20.63
C LEU A 478 27.05 6.88 -19.86
N GLY A 479 28.01 7.78 -20.10
CA GLY A 479 29.30 7.77 -19.42
C GLY A 479 29.19 7.96 -17.91
N THR A 480 28.35 8.89 -17.46
CA THR A 480 28.11 9.13 -16.03
C THR A 480 27.36 7.96 -15.39
N ILE A 481 26.31 7.46 -16.05
CA ILE A 481 25.51 6.33 -15.55
C ILE A 481 26.35 5.06 -15.44
N ASN A 482 27.11 4.70 -16.48
CA ASN A 482 28.01 3.54 -16.43
C ASN A 482 29.15 3.74 -15.42
N GLY A 483 29.61 4.97 -15.21
CA GLY A 483 30.57 5.29 -14.16
C GLY A 483 30.08 4.90 -12.76
N SER A 484 28.80 5.15 -12.46
CA SER A 484 28.18 4.73 -11.20
C SER A 484 27.87 3.23 -11.14
N LEU A 485 27.34 2.65 -12.23
CA LEU A 485 27.07 1.20 -12.29
C LEU A 485 28.32 0.37 -12.02
N ASN A 486 29.48 0.80 -12.54
CA ASN A 486 30.75 0.08 -12.39
C ASN A 486 31.28 0.00 -10.95
N LYS A 487 30.76 0.84 -10.05
CA LYS A 487 31.14 0.80 -8.64
C LYS A 487 30.29 -0.19 -7.84
N ILE A 488 29.25 -0.78 -8.45
CA ILE A 488 28.33 -1.71 -7.78
C ILE A 488 28.61 -3.13 -8.28
N ALA A 489 28.91 -4.03 -7.35
CA ALA A 489 29.11 -5.43 -7.67
C ALA A 489 27.82 -6.06 -8.22
N GLY A 490 27.91 -6.74 -9.38
CA GLY A 490 26.77 -7.39 -10.00
C GLY A 490 25.77 -6.45 -10.69
N ALA A 491 26.13 -5.18 -10.93
CA ALA A 491 25.38 -4.28 -11.79
C ALA A 491 25.80 -4.44 -13.27
N ASP A 492 24.81 -4.43 -14.17
CA ASP A 492 25.02 -4.49 -15.62
C ASP A 492 25.32 -3.09 -16.14
N GLN A 493 26.43 -2.92 -16.88
CA GLN A 493 26.61 -1.71 -17.70
C GLN A 493 25.55 -1.62 -18.80
N MET A 494 25.23 -0.39 -19.19
CA MET A 494 24.50 -0.13 -20.42
C MET A 494 25.43 -0.28 -21.61
N VAL A 495 25.07 -1.14 -22.56
CA VAL A 495 25.91 -1.49 -23.71
C VAL A 495 25.37 -0.84 -24.98
N SER A 496 26.27 -0.26 -25.77
CA SER A 496 25.92 0.23 -27.11
C SER A 496 25.86 -0.91 -28.10
N SER A 497 24.73 -1.03 -28.80
CA SER A 497 24.62 -1.87 -29.97
C SER A 497 25.47 -1.33 -31.12
N THR A 498 26.10 -2.20 -31.91
CA THR A 498 26.82 -1.86 -33.15
C THR A 498 25.92 -1.90 -34.38
N ILE A 499 24.60 -1.87 -34.19
CA ILE A 499 23.61 -2.07 -35.25
C ILE A 499 23.60 -0.84 -36.18
N ASN A 500 24.10 -1.03 -37.40
CA ASN A 500 24.19 0.02 -38.43
C ASN A 500 22.90 0.20 -39.26
N ASP A 501 21.92 -0.71 -39.15
CA ASP A 501 20.66 -0.61 -39.88
C ASP A 501 19.53 -0.09 -38.99
N LYS A 502 19.04 1.11 -39.31
CA LYS A 502 17.94 1.76 -38.58
C LYS A 502 16.62 0.97 -38.63
N LYS A 503 16.49 0.02 -39.55
CA LYS A 503 15.23 -0.70 -39.81
C LYS A 503 15.09 -2.01 -39.03
N ASN A 504 16.19 -2.64 -38.61
CA ASN A 504 16.16 -3.92 -37.92
C ASN A 504 17.16 -3.96 -36.77
N ALA A 505 16.65 -3.87 -35.54
CA ALA A 505 17.49 -4.11 -34.37
C ALA A 505 17.93 -5.58 -34.30
N GLY A 506 19.24 -5.84 -34.27
CA GLY A 506 19.81 -7.14 -33.91
C GLY A 506 19.53 -7.53 -32.45
N THR A 507 20.20 -8.56 -31.93
CA THR A 507 19.93 -9.16 -30.61
C THR A 507 20.37 -8.32 -29.40
N ASP A 508 21.02 -7.17 -29.62
CA ASP A 508 21.62 -6.35 -28.57
C ASP A 508 20.96 -4.96 -28.54
N HIS A 509 19.73 -4.88 -28.04
CA HIS A 509 19.02 -3.60 -27.88
C HIS A 509 18.19 -3.60 -26.60
N TYR A 510 17.75 -2.43 -26.18
CA TYR A 510 16.82 -2.27 -25.06
C TYR A 510 15.41 -2.06 -25.57
N TRP A 511 14.46 -2.85 -25.07
CA TRP A 511 13.05 -2.64 -25.36
C TRP A 511 12.59 -1.30 -24.79
N SER A 512 11.75 -0.60 -25.55
CA SER A 512 10.99 0.53 -25.02
C SER A 512 9.51 0.18 -24.91
N SER A 513 8.78 0.95 -24.11
CA SER A 513 7.33 0.90 -24.04
C SER A 513 6.63 1.77 -25.10
N THR A 514 7.37 2.37 -26.05
CA THR A 514 6.76 3.13 -27.15
C THR A 514 6.50 2.20 -28.34
N GLN A 515 5.24 2.16 -28.79
CA GLN A 515 4.81 1.28 -29.88
C GLN A 515 4.98 1.94 -31.24
N ARG A 516 5.29 1.13 -32.25
CA ARG A 516 5.42 1.56 -33.64
C ARG A 516 4.18 1.18 -34.45
N ASN A 517 3.79 -0.09 -34.39
CA ASN A 517 2.61 -0.70 -35.02
C ASN A 517 2.35 -2.11 -34.45
N GLY A 518 1.44 -2.89 -35.04
CA GLY A 518 1.11 -4.26 -34.60
C GLY A 518 2.25 -5.28 -34.67
N SER A 519 3.28 -5.04 -35.48
CA SER A 519 4.38 -5.98 -35.74
C SER A 519 5.71 -5.54 -35.12
N THR A 520 5.94 -4.23 -34.96
CA THR A 520 7.20 -3.68 -34.47
C THR A 520 7.03 -2.77 -33.25
N GLN A 521 8.08 -2.70 -32.43
CA GLN A 521 8.21 -1.79 -31.30
C GLN A 521 9.36 -0.81 -31.59
N TRP A 522 9.33 0.37 -30.98
CA TRP A 522 10.53 1.18 -30.91
C TRP A 522 11.49 0.61 -29.87
N VAL A 523 12.77 0.54 -30.20
CA VAL A 523 13.84 0.04 -29.34
C VAL A 523 15.01 1.00 -29.33
N HIS A 524 15.93 0.84 -28.37
CA HIS A 524 17.07 1.75 -28.21
C HIS A 524 18.40 1.00 -28.20
N GLY A 525 19.35 1.47 -29.01
CA GLY A 525 20.68 0.85 -29.16
C GLY A 525 21.81 1.52 -28.37
N MET A 526 21.51 2.55 -27.55
CA MET A 526 22.42 3.40 -26.75
C MET A 526 23.48 4.21 -27.53
N GLY A 527 23.99 3.74 -28.66
CA GLY A 527 25.05 4.39 -29.45
C GLY A 527 24.69 5.74 -30.04
N ASN A 528 25.53 6.76 -29.82
CA ASN A 528 25.42 8.13 -30.34
C ASN A 528 24.11 8.89 -29.99
N GLY A 529 23.42 8.51 -28.91
CA GLY A 529 22.44 9.37 -28.22
C GLY A 529 21.09 9.63 -28.91
N ASN A 530 20.87 9.19 -30.16
CA ASN A 530 19.58 9.28 -30.86
C ASN A 530 19.41 8.10 -31.83
N TYR A 531 19.04 6.94 -31.28
CA TYR A 531 18.90 5.69 -32.03
C TYR A 531 17.61 4.97 -31.64
N ALA A 532 16.47 5.62 -31.90
CA ALA A 532 15.20 4.93 -31.98
C ALA A 532 15.24 4.01 -33.22
N LEU A 533 15.37 2.72 -32.96
CA LEU A 533 15.33 1.65 -33.97
C LEU A 533 13.95 0.99 -33.95
N THR A 534 13.63 0.25 -35.00
CA THR A 534 12.49 -0.67 -34.99
C THR A 534 12.94 -2.10 -34.73
N GLY A 535 12.28 -2.77 -33.79
CA GLY A 535 12.48 -4.19 -33.50
C GLY A 535 11.20 -4.98 -33.76
N GLU A 536 11.32 -6.13 -34.42
CA GLU A 536 10.20 -7.06 -34.60
C GLU A 536 9.84 -7.69 -33.26
N ARG A 537 8.58 -7.54 -32.84
CA ARG A 537 8.13 -7.88 -31.49
C ARG A 537 8.19 -9.37 -31.19
N ALA A 538 7.92 -10.21 -32.18
CA ALA A 538 7.96 -11.68 -32.11
C ALA A 538 9.14 -12.29 -32.90
N GLY A 539 10.10 -11.46 -33.30
CA GLY A 539 11.26 -11.86 -34.10
C GLY A 539 12.57 -11.59 -33.38
N ASN A 540 12.74 -10.39 -32.84
CA ASN A 540 14.00 -9.92 -32.27
C ASN A 540 14.04 -10.15 -30.76
N ARG A 541 15.25 -10.35 -30.22
CA ARG A 541 15.48 -10.43 -28.77
C ARG A 541 16.12 -9.13 -28.29
N GLY A 542 15.68 -8.65 -27.14
CA GLY A 542 16.19 -7.44 -26.51
C GLY A 542 16.16 -7.55 -24.99
N TYR A 543 16.91 -6.66 -24.34
CA TYR A 543 16.96 -6.55 -22.89
C TYR A 543 15.78 -5.73 -22.38
N PHE A 544 15.21 -6.17 -21.27
CA PHE A 544 14.22 -5.39 -20.51
C PHE A 544 14.92 -4.76 -19.33
N ARG A 545 15.05 -3.44 -19.31
CA ARG A 545 15.64 -2.74 -18.17
C ARG A 545 14.69 -1.65 -17.69
N MET A 546 14.44 -1.65 -16.39
CA MET A 546 13.34 -0.90 -15.81
C MET A 546 13.78 0.49 -15.36
N MET A 547 12.78 1.35 -15.14
CA MET A 547 12.93 2.67 -14.57
C MET A 547 11.84 2.93 -13.56
N LEU A 548 12.10 3.81 -12.59
CA LEU A 548 11.09 4.37 -11.70
C LEU A 548 11.19 5.89 -11.69
N ALA A 549 10.12 6.55 -11.26
CA ALA A 549 10.12 7.96 -10.89
C ALA A 549 10.01 8.08 -9.37
N PHE A 550 10.59 9.14 -8.80
CA PHE A 550 10.58 9.43 -7.36
C PHE A 550 10.34 10.90 -7.07
#